data_AF-A0A7J0H753-F1
#
_entry.id   AF-A0A7J0H753-F1
#
_cell.length_a   1.000
_cell.length_b   1.000
_cell.length_c   1.000
_cell.angle_alpha   90.00
_cell.angle_beta   90.00
_cell.angle_gamma   90.00
#
_symmetry.space_group_name_H-M   'P 1'
#
loop_
_entity.id
_entity.type
_entity.pdbx_description
1 polymer ?
#
loop_
_entity_poly.entity_id
_entity_poly.type
_entity_poly.pdbx_seq_one_letter_code
_entity_poly.pdbx_strand_id
1 'polypeptide(L)'
;MENDQKVSQESQTSGIASSRLNLLPVAELGSGPFSASLPPAWTLDALDFSTLVLFSHGVEQLTDKEQLVVQLEKQYLGDVGVLAAFLFNYVKRNPGEALYLGANELHAYLRGECVECMATSDNVVRAGLTSKKLDVEILCSMLTYKQGFPEIMQGVPLNPFTKRYIPPFNEFEVDRCILPQGASADFAAIPGPSVFVVMEGEGTMNDASFEDVVREGDVLFAPANTDIRVTTASELQLYRGGVNSRFFEAS
;
A
#
# COMPACT_ATOMS: atom_id res chain seq x y z
N MET A 1 -7.48 8.68 -14.07
CA MET A 1 -6.37 7.90 -13.49
C MET A 1 -6.63 6.45 -13.83
N GLU A 2 -5.71 5.81 -14.55
CA GLU A 2 -5.75 4.39 -14.84
C GLU A 2 -5.47 3.66 -13.53
N ASN A 3 -6.42 2.88 -13.02
CA ASN A 3 -6.21 2.09 -11.81
C ASN A 3 -5.20 0.97 -12.17
N ASP A 4 -3.93 1.14 -11.80
CA ASP A 4 -2.86 0.15 -12.05
C ASP A 4 -2.97 -0.99 -11.01
N GLN A 5 -4.10 -1.72 -11.03
CA GLN A 5 -4.30 -2.92 -10.21
C GLN A 5 -3.51 -4.09 -10.81
N LYS A 6 -2.18 -4.07 -10.68
CA LYS A 6 -1.31 -5.17 -11.10
C LYS A 6 -0.90 -5.99 -9.87
N VAL A 7 -0.84 -7.32 -10.02
CA VAL A 7 -0.12 -8.16 -9.05
C VAL A 7 1.35 -8.07 -9.39
N SER A 8 2.14 -7.50 -8.49
CA SER A 8 3.56 -7.34 -8.69
C SER A 8 4.37 -7.51 -7.41
N GLN A 9 5.67 -7.65 -7.63
CA GLN A 9 6.70 -7.50 -6.64
C GLN A 9 7.47 -6.22 -6.98
N GLU A 10 7.85 -5.47 -5.95
CA GLU A 10 8.68 -4.26 -6.04
C GLU A 10 9.76 -4.27 -4.94
N SER A 11 10.82 -3.49 -5.14
CA SER A 11 11.90 -3.35 -4.15
C SER A 11 11.46 -2.45 -2.99
N GLN A 12 10.99 -3.07 -1.90
CA GLN A 12 10.66 -2.43 -0.61
C GLN A 12 9.75 -1.19 -0.71
N THR A 13 8.49 -1.38 -0.35
CA THR A 13 7.46 -0.32 -0.37
C THR A 13 6.83 -0.20 1.02
N SER A 14 6.37 1.00 1.37
CA SER A 14 5.42 1.18 2.46
C SER A 14 4.29 2.09 2.02
N GLY A 15 3.06 1.67 2.31
CA GLY A 15 1.86 2.43 2.04
C GLY A 15 1.16 2.79 3.35
N ILE A 16 0.81 4.07 3.52
CA ILE A 16 -0.10 4.54 4.57
C ILE A 16 -1.45 4.84 3.93
N ALA A 17 -2.49 4.14 4.37
CA ALA A 17 -3.84 4.36 3.89
C ALA A 17 -4.30 5.78 4.26
N SER A 18 -4.63 6.59 3.25
CA SER A 18 -5.27 7.90 3.44
C SER A 18 -6.79 7.73 3.50
N SER A 19 -7.32 6.85 2.65
CA SER A 19 -8.69 6.36 2.66
C SER A 19 -8.71 4.82 2.71
N ARG A 20 -9.89 4.19 2.69
CA ARG A 20 -9.98 2.73 2.83
C ARG A 20 -9.27 2.04 1.67
N LEU A 21 -8.14 1.40 1.93
CA LEU A 21 -7.32 0.71 0.92
C LEU A 21 -7.49 -0.80 1.00
N ASN A 22 -7.64 -1.44 -0.15
CA ASN A 22 -7.71 -2.88 -0.30
C ASN A 22 -6.45 -3.43 -0.99
N LEU A 23 -5.85 -4.48 -0.44
CA LEU A 23 -4.66 -5.16 -0.98
C LEU A 23 -4.73 -6.68 -0.94
N LEU A 24 -3.92 -7.32 -1.79
CA LEU A 24 -3.68 -8.77 -1.80
C LEU A 24 -2.23 -9.20 -1.49
N PRO A 25 -1.80 -9.37 -0.23
CA PRO A 25 -0.51 -10.00 0.11
C PRO A 25 -0.59 -11.52 0.32
N VAL A 26 0.53 -12.27 0.31
CA VAL A 26 0.57 -13.75 0.42
C VAL A 26 -0.08 -14.29 1.71
N ALA A 27 -1.01 -15.26 1.63
CA ALA A 27 -1.72 -15.82 2.80
C ALA A 27 -1.05 -17.02 3.48
N GLU A 28 -1.42 -17.29 4.74
CA GLU A 28 -1.29 -18.60 5.40
C GLU A 28 -2.52 -19.47 5.07
N LEU A 29 -2.28 -20.71 4.63
CA LEU A 29 -3.36 -21.70 4.49
C LEU A 29 -3.49 -22.49 5.80
N GLY A 30 -4.66 -22.39 6.44
CA GLY A 30 -5.01 -23.25 7.57
C GLY A 30 -4.98 -24.72 7.16
N SER A 31 -4.38 -25.58 8.00
CA SER A 31 -4.30 -27.02 7.79
C SER A 31 -5.67 -27.68 7.94
N GLY A 32 -6.50 -27.58 6.90
CA GLY A 32 -7.72 -28.37 6.73
C GLY A 32 -7.57 -29.30 5.53
N PRO A 33 -8.07 -30.55 5.59
CA PRO A 33 -7.95 -31.47 4.47
C PRO A 33 -8.84 -30.97 3.31
N PHE A 34 -8.22 -30.39 2.29
CA PHE A 34 -8.91 -30.06 1.03
C PHE A 34 -9.11 -31.37 0.25
N SER A 35 -10.20 -32.08 0.55
CA SER A 35 -10.67 -33.21 -0.25
C SER A 35 -11.78 -32.72 -1.18
N ALA A 36 -11.40 -32.22 -2.36
CA ALA A 36 -12.34 -31.99 -3.45
C ALA A 36 -12.07 -33.03 -4.55
N SER A 37 -12.90 -34.07 -4.61
CA SER A 37 -12.96 -34.96 -5.76
C SER A 37 -13.65 -34.22 -6.91
N LEU A 38 -12.94 -33.95 -8.00
CA LEU A 38 -13.51 -33.37 -9.21
C LEU A 38 -14.39 -34.42 -9.94
N PRO A 39 -15.63 -34.09 -10.35
CA PRO A 39 -16.40 -34.94 -11.24
C PRO A 39 -15.80 -34.95 -12.65
N PRO A 40 -15.94 -36.05 -13.41
CA PRO A 40 -15.29 -36.20 -14.69
C PRO A 40 -16.03 -35.47 -15.83
N ALA A 41 -15.23 -34.89 -16.72
CA ALA A 41 -15.48 -34.60 -18.13
C ALA A 41 -16.22 -33.30 -18.53
N TRP A 42 -15.71 -32.12 -18.15
CA TRP A 42 -16.03 -30.86 -18.85
C TRP A 42 -14.77 -30.35 -19.57
N THR A 43 -14.85 -30.22 -20.88
CA THR A 43 -13.79 -29.68 -21.74
C THR A 43 -13.48 -28.23 -21.36
N LEU A 44 -12.19 -27.94 -21.16
CA LEU A 44 -11.60 -26.64 -20.81
C LEU A 44 -11.69 -25.62 -21.95
N ASP A 45 -12.90 -25.32 -22.43
CA ASP A 45 -13.14 -24.19 -23.32
C ASP A 45 -14.16 -23.26 -22.63
N ALA A 46 -13.63 -22.16 -22.08
CA ALA A 46 -14.37 -21.00 -21.58
C ALA A 46 -15.39 -21.23 -20.45
N LEU A 47 -14.99 -21.92 -19.37
CA LEU A 47 -15.66 -21.73 -18.08
C LEU A 47 -15.09 -20.47 -17.42
N ASP A 48 -15.84 -19.37 -17.55
CA ASP A 48 -15.62 -18.13 -16.80
C ASP A 48 -15.54 -18.44 -15.30
N PHE A 49 -14.45 -18.01 -14.64
CA PHE A 49 -14.23 -18.24 -13.22
C PHE A 49 -15.37 -17.68 -12.35
N SER A 50 -15.99 -16.58 -12.77
CA SER A 50 -17.17 -16.03 -12.11
C SER A 50 -18.34 -17.00 -12.17
N THR A 51 -18.53 -17.69 -13.29
CA THR A 51 -19.60 -18.67 -13.45
C THR A 51 -19.40 -19.87 -12.50
N LEU A 52 -18.17 -20.36 -12.32
CA LEU A 52 -17.85 -21.41 -11.35
C LEU A 52 -18.14 -20.98 -9.91
N VAL A 53 -17.73 -19.77 -9.52
CA VAL A 53 -17.99 -19.21 -8.19
C VAL A 53 -19.49 -19.03 -7.94
N LEU A 54 -20.19 -18.41 -8.89
CA LEU A 54 -21.64 -18.15 -8.81
C LEU A 54 -22.47 -19.44 -8.75
N PHE A 55 -22.03 -20.49 -9.47
CA PHE A 55 -22.72 -21.79 -9.46
C PHE A 55 -22.58 -22.52 -8.12
N SER A 56 -21.48 -22.30 -7.39
CA SER A 56 -21.21 -22.98 -6.12
C SER A 56 -22.04 -22.47 -4.93
N HIS A 57 -22.34 -21.17 -4.86
CA HIS A 57 -22.96 -20.56 -3.66
C HIS A 57 -24.24 -19.74 -3.95
N GLY A 58 -24.61 -19.51 -5.21
CA GLY A 58 -25.65 -18.54 -5.56
C GLY A 58 -25.22 -17.09 -5.25
N VAL A 59 -25.81 -16.09 -5.90
CA VAL A 59 -25.38 -14.68 -5.81
C VAL A 59 -25.50 -14.10 -4.38
N GLU A 60 -26.41 -14.63 -3.56
CA GLU A 60 -26.76 -14.06 -2.25
C GLU A 60 -25.85 -14.47 -1.08
N GLN A 61 -24.88 -15.37 -1.28
CA GLN A 61 -24.01 -15.89 -0.19
C GLN A 61 -22.49 -15.79 -0.46
N LEU A 62 -22.05 -14.91 -1.36
CA LEU A 62 -20.62 -14.78 -1.65
C LEU A 62 -19.84 -14.12 -0.49
N THR A 63 -18.74 -14.75 -0.10
CA THR A 63 -17.73 -14.18 0.81
C THR A 63 -17.04 -12.96 0.19
N ASP A 64 -16.37 -12.15 1.02
CA ASP A 64 -15.59 -10.99 0.58
C ASP A 64 -14.57 -11.33 -0.55
N LYS A 65 -13.93 -12.50 -0.47
CA LYS A 65 -12.96 -12.96 -1.48
C LYS A 65 -13.64 -13.40 -2.78
N GLU A 66 -14.77 -14.09 -2.70
CA GLU A 66 -15.52 -14.51 -3.89
C GLU A 66 -16.10 -13.30 -4.63
N GLN A 67 -16.60 -12.31 -3.90
CA GLN A 67 -17.01 -11.03 -4.48
C GLN A 67 -15.85 -10.32 -5.18
N LEU A 68 -14.66 -10.33 -4.56
CA LEU A 68 -13.46 -9.77 -5.18
C LEU A 68 -13.09 -10.52 -6.48
N VAL A 69 -13.12 -11.85 -6.48
CA VAL A 69 -12.83 -12.66 -7.68
C VAL A 69 -13.78 -12.32 -8.82
N VAL A 70 -15.09 -12.25 -8.54
CA VAL A 70 -16.10 -11.84 -9.55
C VAL A 70 -15.84 -10.41 -10.06
N GLN A 71 -15.35 -9.51 -9.20
CA GLN A 71 -15.00 -8.15 -9.60
C GLN A 71 -13.74 -8.11 -10.47
N LEU A 72 -12.72 -8.91 -10.13
CA LEU A 72 -11.47 -8.99 -10.88
C LEU A 72 -11.67 -9.65 -12.24
N GLU A 73 -12.45 -10.73 -12.34
CA GLU A 73 -12.76 -11.40 -13.61
C GLU A 73 -13.47 -10.47 -14.59
N LYS A 74 -14.36 -9.58 -14.10
CA LYS A 74 -15.00 -8.55 -14.94
C LYS A 74 -14.00 -7.53 -15.50
N GLN A 75 -12.88 -7.29 -14.82
CA GLN A 75 -11.85 -6.33 -15.22
C GLN A 75 -10.73 -6.99 -16.03
N TYR A 76 -10.39 -8.23 -15.71
CA TYR A 76 -9.26 -9.01 -16.21
C TYR A 76 -9.73 -10.41 -16.62
N LEU A 77 -10.63 -10.47 -17.61
CA LEU A 77 -11.27 -11.72 -18.05
C LEU A 77 -10.24 -12.79 -18.43
N GLY A 78 -10.25 -13.92 -17.72
CA GLY A 78 -9.34 -15.04 -17.94
C GLY A 78 -7.89 -14.82 -17.49
N ASP A 79 -7.58 -13.76 -16.73
CA ASP A 79 -6.23 -13.51 -16.22
C ASP A 79 -5.91 -14.40 -15.00
N VAL A 80 -4.71 -14.97 -14.97
CA VAL A 80 -4.25 -15.84 -13.87
C VAL A 80 -4.24 -15.15 -12.50
N GLY A 81 -4.08 -13.82 -12.48
CA GLY A 81 -4.15 -13.00 -11.28
C GLY A 81 -5.53 -12.98 -10.61
N VAL A 82 -6.61 -13.32 -11.33
CA VAL A 82 -7.94 -13.50 -10.74
C VAL A 82 -7.92 -14.67 -9.76
N LEU A 83 -7.23 -15.77 -10.09
CA LEU A 83 -7.05 -16.91 -9.20
C LEU A 83 -6.17 -16.58 -7.99
N ALA A 84 -5.23 -15.64 -8.14
CA ALA A 84 -4.35 -15.22 -7.04
C ALA A 84 -5.15 -14.63 -5.86
N ALA A 85 -6.32 -14.04 -6.09
CA ALA A 85 -7.19 -13.51 -5.03
C ALA A 85 -7.68 -14.57 -4.04
N PHE A 86 -7.76 -15.85 -4.44
CA PHE A 86 -8.06 -16.94 -3.50
C PHE A 86 -6.85 -17.26 -2.61
N LEU A 87 -5.64 -17.21 -3.18
CA LEU A 87 -4.38 -17.59 -2.54
C LEU A 87 -3.83 -16.50 -1.61
N PHE A 88 -4.15 -15.24 -1.86
CA PHE A 88 -3.64 -14.10 -1.11
C PHE A 88 -4.61 -13.66 -0.01
N ASN A 89 -4.07 -13.06 1.05
CA ASN A 89 -4.82 -12.35 2.08
C ASN A 89 -5.59 -11.23 1.40
N TYR A 90 -6.85 -11.03 1.75
CA TYR A 90 -7.58 -9.84 1.31
C TYR A 90 -7.64 -8.84 2.45
N VAL A 91 -6.86 -7.77 2.33
CA VAL A 91 -6.56 -6.86 3.43
C VAL A 91 -7.23 -5.53 3.19
N LYS A 92 -8.12 -5.12 4.10
CA LYS A 92 -8.79 -3.81 4.09
C LYS A 92 -8.16 -2.92 5.16
N ARG A 93 -7.69 -1.74 4.79
CA ARG A 93 -7.02 -0.77 5.68
C ARG A 93 -7.89 0.43 5.96
N ASN A 94 -7.86 0.88 7.20
CA ASN A 94 -8.52 2.11 7.63
C ASN A 94 -7.54 3.29 7.47
N PRO A 95 -8.05 4.53 7.33
CA PRO A 95 -7.21 5.72 7.33
C PRO A 95 -6.22 5.77 8.50
N GLY A 96 -4.95 5.99 8.21
CA GLY A 96 -3.86 6.02 9.19
C GLY A 96 -3.32 4.65 9.59
N GLU A 97 -3.83 3.54 9.05
CA GLU A 97 -3.11 2.26 9.10
C GLU A 97 -2.08 2.21 7.98
N ALA A 98 -0.92 1.65 8.27
CA ALA A 98 0.13 1.45 7.29
C ALA A 98 0.56 -0.01 7.20
N LEU A 99 1.18 -0.35 6.09
CA LEU A 99 1.84 -1.62 5.86
C LEU A 99 3.17 -1.36 5.18
N TYR A 100 4.13 -2.23 5.43
CA TYR A 100 5.34 -2.31 4.61
C TYR A 100 5.31 -3.65 3.87
N LEU A 101 5.91 -3.64 2.69
CA LEU A 101 6.00 -4.79 1.80
C LEU A 101 7.47 -5.09 1.61
N GLY A 102 7.86 -6.31 1.98
CA GLY A 102 9.23 -6.77 1.86
C GLY A 102 9.64 -6.92 0.40
N ALA A 103 10.96 -6.94 0.17
CA ALA A 103 11.46 -7.40 -1.12
C ALA A 103 10.99 -8.84 -1.37
N ASN A 104 10.60 -9.11 -2.61
CA ASN A 104 10.23 -10.45 -3.08
C ASN A 104 8.90 -10.98 -2.52
N GLU A 105 8.01 -10.07 -2.13
CA GLU A 105 6.63 -10.37 -1.70
C GLU A 105 5.63 -9.87 -2.76
N LEU A 106 4.71 -10.75 -3.18
CA LEU A 106 3.65 -10.37 -4.10
C LEU A 106 2.56 -9.58 -3.40
N HIS A 107 2.15 -8.51 -4.05
CA HIS A 107 1.05 -7.67 -3.62
C HIS A 107 0.32 -7.05 -4.81
N ALA A 108 -0.90 -6.58 -4.58
CA ALA A 108 -1.66 -5.79 -5.53
C ALA A 108 -2.50 -4.76 -4.78
N TYR A 109 -2.37 -3.48 -5.13
CA TYR A 109 -3.33 -2.46 -4.72
C TYR A 109 -4.60 -2.61 -5.54
N LEU A 110 -5.74 -2.75 -4.87
CA LEU A 110 -7.02 -2.96 -5.54
C LEU A 110 -7.84 -1.68 -5.59
N ARG A 111 -8.09 -1.04 -4.45
CA ARG A 111 -8.99 0.12 -4.39
C ARG A 111 -8.72 0.96 -3.17
N GLY A 112 -8.76 2.28 -3.32
CA GLY A 112 -8.58 3.26 -2.24
C GLY A 112 -7.48 4.25 -2.59
N GLU A 113 -7.17 5.14 -1.65
CA GLU A 113 -6.06 6.09 -1.76
C GLU A 113 -5.09 5.88 -0.59
N CYS A 114 -3.80 5.94 -0.91
CA CYS A 114 -2.73 5.85 0.07
C CYS A 114 -1.56 6.73 -0.34
N VAL A 115 -0.78 7.11 0.67
CA VAL A 115 0.56 7.66 0.46
C VAL A 115 1.51 6.48 0.41
N GLU A 116 2.16 6.29 -0.74
CA GLU A 116 3.17 5.27 -0.95
C GLU A 116 4.57 5.91 -0.94
N CYS A 117 5.49 5.26 -0.23
CA CYS A 117 6.91 5.58 -0.25
C CYS A 117 7.68 4.31 -0.60
N MET A 118 8.68 4.46 -1.47
CA MET A 118 9.42 3.36 -2.07
C MET A 118 10.92 3.68 -2.07
N ALA A 119 11.73 2.63 -2.04
CA ALA A 119 13.13 2.76 -2.40
C ALA A 119 13.24 3.22 -3.87
N THR A 120 14.34 3.88 -4.23
CA THR A 120 14.57 4.35 -5.61
C THR A 120 14.86 3.18 -6.56
N SER A 121 13.83 2.44 -6.95
CA SER A 121 13.92 1.35 -7.92
C SER A 121 12.55 1.09 -8.55
N ASP A 122 12.56 1.04 -9.88
CA ASP A 122 11.39 0.74 -10.71
C ASP A 122 11.38 -0.74 -11.15
N ASN A 123 12.11 -1.60 -10.45
CA ASN A 123 12.15 -3.03 -10.74
C ASN A 123 10.83 -3.68 -10.33
N VAL A 124 9.99 -3.97 -11.31
CA VAL A 124 8.69 -4.59 -11.12
C VAL A 124 8.60 -5.90 -11.89
N VAL A 125 8.45 -7.02 -11.16
CA VAL A 125 8.10 -8.31 -11.75
C VAL A 125 6.61 -8.56 -11.53
N ARG A 126 5.88 -8.83 -12.62
CA ARG A 126 4.41 -8.96 -12.62
C ARG A 126 3.99 -10.41 -12.54
N ALA A 127 2.88 -10.67 -11.86
CA ALA A 127 2.31 -11.99 -11.63
C ALA A 127 0.86 -12.15 -12.12
N GLY A 128 0.22 -11.08 -12.58
CA GLY A 128 -1.16 -11.10 -13.10
C GLY A 128 -1.86 -9.75 -12.96
N LEU A 129 -3.16 -9.75 -13.28
CA LEU A 129 -4.01 -8.55 -13.37
C LEU A 129 -3.38 -7.49 -14.29
N THR A 130 -2.87 -7.92 -15.43
CA THR A 130 -2.16 -7.01 -16.34
C THR A 130 -2.17 -7.52 -17.78
N SER A 131 -2.26 -6.60 -18.73
CA SER A 131 -2.02 -6.90 -20.14
C SER A 131 -0.53 -6.90 -20.51
N LYS A 132 0.36 -6.50 -19.59
CA LYS A 132 1.81 -6.44 -19.80
C LYS A 132 2.43 -7.84 -19.71
N LYS A 133 3.61 -8.00 -20.32
CA LYS A 133 4.34 -9.27 -20.34
C LYS A 133 4.68 -9.74 -18.92
N LEU A 134 4.44 -11.02 -18.67
CA LEU A 134 4.83 -11.73 -17.45
C LEU A 134 6.15 -12.46 -17.70
N ASP A 135 7.07 -12.39 -16.73
CA ASP A 135 8.28 -13.21 -16.70
C ASP A 135 8.14 -14.27 -15.60
N VAL A 136 7.50 -15.38 -15.96
CA VAL A 136 7.09 -16.42 -15.00
C VAL A 136 8.29 -17.11 -14.37
N GLU A 137 9.38 -17.30 -15.12
CA GLU A 137 10.59 -17.97 -14.62
C GLU A 137 11.28 -17.10 -13.57
N ILE A 138 11.51 -15.81 -13.87
CA ILE A 138 12.08 -14.87 -12.90
C ILE A 138 11.17 -14.76 -11.68
N LEU A 139 9.87 -14.60 -11.90
CA LEU A 139 8.88 -14.53 -10.83
C LEU A 139 8.99 -15.74 -9.89
N CYS A 140 8.90 -16.96 -10.39
CA CYS A 140 8.98 -18.15 -9.53
C CYS A 140 10.35 -18.29 -8.84
N SER A 141 11.43 -17.83 -9.45
CA SER A 141 12.78 -17.92 -8.86
C SER A 141 13.03 -16.93 -7.73
N MET A 142 12.40 -15.75 -7.76
CA MET A 142 12.70 -14.66 -6.83
C MET A 142 11.86 -14.66 -5.56
N LEU A 143 10.66 -15.25 -5.60
CA LEU A 143 9.70 -15.19 -4.49
C LEU A 143 10.23 -15.90 -3.25
N THR A 144 9.93 -15.32 -2.08
CA THR A 144 10.32 -15.92 -0.80
C THR A 144 9.41 -17.08 -0.39
N TYR A 145 8.20 -17.14 -0.95
CA TYR A 145 7.12 -18.06 -0.56
C TYR A 145 6.79 -18.07 0.94
N LYS A 146 7.20 -17.02 1.67
CA LYS A 146 6.84 -16.85 3.07
C LYS A 146 5.35 -16.54 3.15
N GLN A 147 4.67 -17.29 4.00
CA GLN A 147 3.26 -17.11 4.30
C GLN A 147 3.14 -16.31 5.60
N GLY A 148 2.13 -15.45 5.67
CA GLY A 148 1.85 -14.67 6.87
C GLY A 148 0.76 -13.65 6.62
N PHE A 149 0.11 -13.17 7.67
CA PHE A 149 -0.68 -11.95 7.55
C PHE A 149 0.27 -10.73 7.63
N PRO A 150 0.14 -9.71 6.77
CA PRO A 150 1.04 -8.55 6.81
C PRO A 150 0.92 -7.82 8.15
N GLU A 151 2.05 -7.35 8.67
CA GLU A 151 2.07 -6.56 9.90
C GLU A 151 1.45 -5.18 9.64
N ILE A 152 0.50 -4.80 10.51
CA ILE A 152 -0.16 -3.49 10.44
C ILE A 152 0.59 -2.53 11.34
N MET A 153 1.19 -1.51 10.75
CA MET A 153 1.85 -0.45 11.49
C MET A 153 0.84 0.62 11.91
N GLN A 154 0.79 0.91 13.21
CA GLN A 154 -0.08 1.94 13.79
C GLN A 154 0.58 3.32 13.89
N GLY A 155 1.89 3.37 13.66
CA GLY A 155 2.74 4.55 13.84
C GLY A 155 3.06 4.84 15.31
N VAL A 156 4.21 5.43 15.57
CA VAL A 156 4.67 5.89 16.88
C VAL A 156 4.35 7.38 17.01
N PRO A 157 3.65 7.84 18.08
CA PRO A 157 3.37 9.26 18.26
C PRO A 157 4.67 10.04 18.49
N LEU A 158 4.88 11.12 17.74
CA LEU A 158 5.99 12.07 17.96
C LEU A 158 5.54 13.28 18.78
N ASN A 159 4.31 13.73 18.51
CA ASN A 159 3.66 14.85 19.18
C ASN A 159 2.13 14.62 19.10
N PRO A 160 1.29 15.52 19.64
CA PRO A 160 -0.17 15.33 19.64
C PRO A 160 -0.83 15.13 18.27
N PHE A 161 -0.18 15.61 17.20
CA PHE A 161 -0.75 15.68 15.84
C PHE A 161 -0.01 14.79 14.84
N THR A 162 1.20 14.34 15.16
CA THR A 162 2.09 13.61 14.25
C THR A 162 2.39 12.20 14.74
N LYS A 163 2.21 11.21 13.85
CA LYS A 163 2.67 9.83 14.02
C LYS A 163 3.74 9.49 12.99
N ARG A 164 4.76 8.72 13.40
CA ARG A 164 5.83 8.22 12.53
C ARG A 164 5.72 6.73 12.27
N TYR A 165 5.85 6.33 11.01
CA TYR A 165 5.88 4.93 10.59
C TYR A 165 7.32 4.58 10.22
N ILE A 166 7.92 3.64 10.98
CA ILE A 166 9.33 3.25 10.87
C ILE A 166 9.42 1.79 10.39
N PRO A 167 9.44 1.56 9.07
CA PRO A 167 9.56 0.21 8.53
C PRO A 167 10.94 -0.42 8.84
N PRO A 168 11.08 -1.75 8.80
CA PRO A 168 12.30 -2.47 9.20
C PRO A 168 13.40 -2.46 8.11
N PHE A 169 13.63 -1.30 7.50
CA PHE A 169 14.69 -1.04 6.52
C PHE A 169 15.23 0.39 6.68
N ASN A 170 16.27 0.79 5.94
CA ASN A 170 17.04 2.01 6.21
C ASN A 170 16.67 3.18 5.29
N GLU A 171 15.95 2.91 4.22
CA GLU A 171 15.77 3.81 3.08
C GLU A 171 14.91 5.02 3.45
N PHE A 172 13.79 4.79 4.14
CA PHE A 172 12.85 5.86 4.48
C PHE A 172 11.99 5.56 5.71
N GLU A 173 11.43 6.62 6.27
CA GLU A 173 10.35 6.64 7.25
C GLU A 173 9.33 7.71 6.83
N VAL A 174 8.08 7.57 7.28
CA VAL A 174 7.02 8.51 6.90
C VAL A 174 6.31 9.03 8.14
N ASP A 175 6.16 10.34 8.23
CA ASP A 175 5.30 10.98 9.22
C ASP A 175 3.93 11.30 8.62
N ARG A 176 2.89 11.09 9.42
CA ARG A 176 1.52 11.55 9.14
C ARG A 176 1.16 12.60 10.17
N CYS A 177 0.79 13.79 9.72
CA CYS A 177 0.37 14.89 10.57
C CYS A 177 -1.07 15.29 10.25
N ILE A 178 -1.91 15.35 11.28
CA ILE A 178 -3.28 15.87 11.20
C ILE A 178 -3.38 17.05 12.15
N LEU A 179 -3.46 18.24 11.59
CA LEU A 179 -3.54 19.50 12.31
C LEU A 179 -5.00 20.00 12.33
N PRO A 180 -5.63 20.09 13.50
CA PRO A 180 -6.96 20.71 13.63
C PRO A 180 -6.85 22.24 13.60
N GLN A 181 -8.02 22.89 13.60
CA GLN A 181 -8.13 24.34 13.55
C GLN A 181 -7.37 25.08 14.63
N GLY A 182 -6.52 26.02 14.19
CA GLY A 182 -5.71 26.86 15.05
C GLY A 182 -4.52 26.15 15.70
N ALA A 183 -4.24 24.90 15.30
CA ALA A 183 -3.10 24.16 15.81
C ALA A 183 -1.82 24.43 15.02
N SER A 184 -0.69 24.05 15.63
CA SER A 184 0.61 24.03 14.98
C SER A 184 1.38 22.76 15.32
N ALA A 185 2.26 22.33 14.42
CA ALA A 185 3.20 21.24 14.65
C ALA A 185 4.59 21.66 14.19
N ASP A 186 5.58 21.26 14.98
CA ASP A 186 6.99 21.43 14.66
C ASP A 186 7.56 20.09 14.19
N PHE A 187 8.31 20.15 13.08
CA PHE A 187 9.11 19.05 12.56
C PHE A 187 10.57 19.42 12.78
N ALA A 188 11.19 18.77 13.75
CA ALA A 188 12.61 18.97 14.05
C ALA A 188 13.49 18.62 12.85
N ALA A 189 14.57 19.40 12.70
CA ALA A 189 15.65 19.16 11.78
C ALA A 189 16.15 17.70 11.87
N ILE A 190 16.24 17.04 10.71
CA ILE A 190 16.82 15.70 10.58
C ILE A 190 18.06 15.73 9.67
N PRO A 191 19.06 14.84 9.87
CA PRO A 191 20.29 14.81 9.09
C PRO A 191 20.10 14.23 7.66
N GLY A 192 18.93 14.39 7.06
CA GLY A 192 18.58 13.95 5.71
C GLY A 192 17.49 14.83 5.10
N PRO A 193 17.29 14.77 3.76
CA PRO A 193 16.22 15.51 3.11
C PRO A 193 14.84 14.99 3.53
N SER A 194 13.83 15.85 3.42
CA SER A 194 12.42 15.48 3.58
C SER A 194 11.58 16.00 2.43
N VAL A 195 10.53 15.25 2.08
CA VAL A 195 9.49 15.68 1.14
C VAL A 195 8.16 15.69 1.89
N PHE A 196 7.48 16.83 1.86
CA PHE A 196 6.15 17.02 2.41
C PHE A 196 5.12 16.97 1.29
N VAL A 197 4.00 16.30 1.53
CA VAL A 197 2.86 16.23 0.61
C VAL A 197 1.60 16.60 1.39
N VAL A 198 0.91 17.66 0.95
CA VAL A 198 -0.35 18.07 1.54
C VAL A 198 -1.49 17.30 0.89
N MET A 199 -2.20 16.52 1.70
CA MET A 199 -3.25 15.62 1.22
C MET A 199 -4.65 16.20 1.36
N GLU A 200 -4.86 17.14 2.29
CA GLU A 200 -6.16 17.76 2.51
C GLU A 200 -5.98 19.09 3.25
N GLY A 201 -6.81 20.07 2.91
CA GLY A 201 -6.88 21.34 3.63
C GLY A 201 -5.83 22.37 3.23
N GLU A 202 -5.60 23.35 4.11
CA GLU A 202 -4.65 24.44 3.86
C GLU A 202 -3.96 24.92 5.14
N GLY A 203 -2.78 25.51 5.00
CA GLY A 203 -2.02 26.07 6.10
C GLY A 203 -0.84 26.90 5.65
N THR A 204 0.05 27.19 6.58
CA THR A 204 1.30 27.92 6.33
C THR A 204 2.46 27.07 6.84
N MET A 205 3.42 26.83 5.96
CA MET A 205 4.69 26.18 6.30
C MET A 205 5.78 27.23 6.32
N ASN A 206 6.60 27.23 7.37
CA ASN A 206 7.74 28.13 7.45
C ASN A 206 8.99 27.46 8.04
N ASP A 207 10.13 27.98 7.61
CA ASP A 207 11.45 27.76 8.20
C ASP A 207 12.09 29.11 8.59
N ALA A 208 13.39 29.13 8.88
CA ALA A 208 14.08 30.37 9.27
C ALA A 208 14.14 31.45 8.17
N SER A 209 13.88 31.10 6.91
CA SER A 209 14.09 31.90 5.70
C SER A 209 12.92 31.89 4.71
N PHE A 210 11.98 30.97 4.88
CA PHE A 210 10.86 30.71 3.99
C PHE A 210 9.55 30.72 4.77
N GLU A 211 8.52 31.31 4.19
CA GLU A 211 7.14 31.22 4.67
C GLU A 211 6.24 31.20 3.44
N ASP A 212 5.43 30.15 3.32
CA ASP A 212 4.50 30.03 2.20
C ASP A 212 3.20 29.33 2.60
N VAL A 213 2.14 29.64 1.87
CA VAL A 213 0.83 29.01 2.02
C VAL A 213 0.86 27.69 1.26
N VAL A 214 0.41 26.64 1.93
CA VAL A 214 0.31 25.30 1.35
C VAL A 214 -1.14 24.85 1.33
N ARG A 215 -1.51 24.13 0.28
CA ARG A 215 -2.85 23.61 0.03
C ARG A 215 -2.79 22.17 -0.45
N GLU A 216 -3.94 21.49 -0.42
CA GLU A 216 -4.10 20.16 -1.00
C GLU A 216 -3.43 20.05 -2.39
N GLY A 217 -2.58 19.03 -2.54
CA GLY A 217 -1.81 18.76 -3.75
C GLY A 217 -0.41 19.39 -3.77
N ASP A 218 -0.09 20.31 -2.84
CA ASP A 218 1.24 20.90 -2.78
C ASP A 218 2.29 19.91 -2.26
N VAL A 219 3.48 19.98 -2.86
CA VAL A 219 4.64 19.17 -2.51
C VAL A 219 5.82 20.09 -2.23
N LEU A 220 6.43 19.93 -1.05
CA LEU A 220 7.54 20.77 -0.60
C LEU A 220 8.77 19.91 -0.29
N PHE A 221 9.94 20.43 -0.62
CA PHE A 221 11.22 19.82 -0.29
C PHE A 221 11.87 20.60 0.86
N ALA A 222 12.24 19.90 1.92
CA ALA A 222 13.06 20.45 2.99
C ALA A 222 14.48 19.85 2.92
N PRO A 223 15.54 20.67 2.80
CA PRO A 223 16.91 20.21 2.93
C PRO A 223 17.19 19.54 4.29
N ALA A 224 18.32 18.83 4.35
CA ALA A 224 18.80 18.29 5.62
C ALA A 224 19.06 19.42 6.62
N ASN A 225 18.78 19.14 7.89
CA ASN A 225 18.92 20.03 9.03
C ASN A 225 18.06 21.30 8.97
N THR A 226 16.91 21.24 8.30
CA THR A 226 15.93 22.33 8.28
C THR A 226 14.80 22.04 9.28
N ASP A 227 14.61 22.93 10.25
CA ASP A 227 13.42 22.94 11.10
C ASP A 227 12.23 23.51 10.32
N ILE A 228 11.11 22.81 10.37
CA ILE A 228 9.88 23.21 9.70
C ILE A 228 8.77 23.35 10.74
N ARG A 229 8.08 24.48 10.71
CA ARG A 229 6.86 24.69 11.48
C ARG A 229 5.68 24.81 10.55
N VAL A 230 4.58 24.18 10.94
CA VAL A 230 3.33 24.17 10.18
C VAL A 230 2.21 24.70 11.07
N THR A 231 1.43 25.63 10.54
CA THR A 231 0.25 26.18 11.20
C THR A 231 -0.97 26.12 10.27
N THR A 232 -2.17 26.05 10.82
CA THR A 232 -3.41 26.11 10.02
C THR A 232 -4.50 26.93 10.71
N ALA A 233 -5.23 27.71 9.92
CA ALA A 233 -6.44 28.41 10.36
C ALA A 233 -7.73 27.59 10.13
N SER A 234 -7.62 26.41 9.51
CA SER A 234 -8.70 25.50 9.13
C SER A 234 -8.35 24.06 9.55
N GLU A 235 -8.31 23.09 8.65
CA GLU A 235 -7.74 21.77 8.93
C GLU A 235 -6.64 21.50 7.92
N LEU A 236 -5.65 20.69 8.30
CA LEU A 236 -4.55 20.33 7.42
C LEU A 236 -4.11 18.90 7.67
N GLN A 237 -4.06 18.10 6.61
CA GLN A 237 -3.45 16.78 6.62
C GLN A 237 -2.26 16.77 5.68
N LEU A 238 -1.11 16.38 6.20
CA LEU A 238 0.10 16.24 5.41
C LEU A 238 0.90 15.01 5.81
N TYR A 239 1.72 14.56 4.87
CA TYR A 239 2.68 13.49 5.08
C TYR A 239 4.08 14.02 4.82
N ARG A 240 5.06 13.52 5.58
CA ARG A 240 6.48 13.82 5.38
C ARG A 240 7.24 12.52 5.19
N GLY A 241 7.72 12.27 3.97
CA GLY A 241 8.73 11.22 3.72
C GLY A 241 10.12 11.75 4.04
N GLY A 242 10.90 10.99 4.79
CA GLY A 242 12.29 11.32 5.12
C GLY A 242 13.16 10.06 5.18
N VAL A 243 14.47 10.25 5.27
CA VAL A 243 15.41 9.13 5.45
C VAL A 243 15.15 8.45 6.79
N ASN A 244 15.16 7.12 6.82
CA ASN A 244 14.92 6.38 8.05
C ASN A 244 15.99 6.70 9.09
N SER A 245 15.57 6.99 10.33
CA SER A 245 16.47 7.26 11.45
C SER A 245 17.52 6.15 11.67
N ARG A 246 17.18 4.89 11.39
CA ARG A 246 18.10 3.73 11.45
C ARG A 246 19.35 3.89 10.59
N PHE A 247 19.27 4.62 9.48
CA PHE A 247 20.41 4.86 8.61
C PHE A 247 21.54 5.61 9.34
N PHE A 248 21.17 6.58 10.18
CA PHE A 248 22.13 7.42 10.89
C PHE A 248 22.66 6.80 12.17
N GLU A 249 21.91 5.87 12.77
CA GLU A 249 22.36 5.10 13.95
C GLU A 249 23.42 4.04 13.60
N ALA A 250 23.43 3.58 12.35
CA ALA A 250 24.39 2.59 11.84
C ALA A 250 25.73 3.21 11.39
N SER A 251 25.90 4.53 11.55
CA SER A 251 27.05 5.31 11.06
C SER A 251 28.09 5.59 12.14
#